data_AF-A0A956WYT7-F1
#
_entry.id   AF-A0A956WYT7-F1
#
_cell.length_a   1.000
_cell.length_b   1.000
_cell.length_c   1.000
_cell.angle_alpha   90.00
_cell.angle_beta   90.00
_cell.angle_gamma   90.00
#
_symmetry.space_group_name_H-M   'P 1'
#
loop_
_entity.id
_entity.type
_entity.pdbx_description
1 polymer ?
#
loop_
_entity_poly.entity_id
_entity_poly.type
_entity_poly.pdbx_seq_one_letter_code
_entity_poly.pdbx_strand_id
1 'polypeptide(L)'
;DVAMARFLTRRFSSRLAGLAADPEVAQILVATHVPIFPECVPEYPSSEIWSLLRAYMGNFTAGEIVRSTAKVTHVVSGHIHRRGRWTIAGKSGPIDVQLVGSQAGAPRALTLDL
;
A
#
# COMPACT_ATOMS: atom_id res chain seq x y z
N ASP A 1 7.80 -4.83 19.17
CA ASP A 1 7.38 -3.78 20.12
C ASP A 1 5.98 -3.29 19.75
N VAL A 2 4.98 -3.59 20.59
CA VAL A 2 3.57 -3.21 20.38
C VAL A 2 3.35 -1.71 20.49
N ALA A 3 4.12 -1.02 21.34
CA ALA A 3 4.01 0.42 21.53
C ALA A 3 4.49 1.18 20.28
N MET A 4 5.61 0.75 19.68
CA MET A 4 6.11 1.31 18.42
C MET A 4 5.10 1.10 17.28
N ALA A 5 4.55 -0.10 17.13
CA ALA A 5 3.52 -0.38 16.12
C ALA A 5 2.30 0.54 16.29
N ARG A 6 1.81 0.71 17.53
CA ARG A 6 0.70 1.64 17.83
C ARG A 6 1.05 3.09 17.52
N PHE A 7 2.26 3.53 17.83
CA PHE A 7 2.72 4.89 17.55
C PHE A 7 2.75 5.17 16.04
N LEU A 8 3.33 4.26 15.26
CA LEU A 8 3.38 4.36 13.80
C LEU A 8 1.99 4.38 13.18
N THR A 9 1.11 3.45 13.59
CA THR A 9 -0.28 3.40 13.11
C THR A 9 -1.02 4.70 13.43
N ARG A 10 -0.93 5.20 14.68
CA ARG A 10 -1.61 6.45 15.08
C ARG A 10 -1.14 7.63 14.24
N ARG A 11 0.17 7.79 14.05
CA ARG A 11 0.72 8.91 13.29
C ARG A 11 0.34 8.83 11.81
N PHE A 12 0.39 7.63 11.23
CA PHE A 12 -0.05 7.39 9.86
C PHE A 12 -1.54 7.72 9.67
N SER A 13 -2.41 7.15 10.52
CA SER A 13 -3.86 7.39 10.46
C SER A 13 -4.21 8.87 10.66
N SER A 14 -3.56 9.56 11.61
CA SER A 14 -3.82 10.98 11.86
C SER A 14 -3.44 11.85 10.67
N ARG A 15 -2.30 11.58 10.02
CA ARG A 15 -1.90 12.31 8.80
C ARG A 15 -2.89 12.08 7.65
N LEU A 16 -3.30 10.83 7.45
CA LEU A 16 -4.21 10.46 6.36
C LEU A 16 -5.61 11.07 6.57
N ALA A 17 -6.10 11.06 7.81
CA ALA A 17 -7.36 11.71 8.18
C ALA A 17 -7.31 13.23 7.99
N GLY A 18 -6.20 13.88 8.36
CA GLY A 18 -6.00 15.32 8.13
C GLY A 18 -6.07 15.69 6.66
N LEU A 19 -5.33 14.96 5.80
CA LEU A 19 -5.37 15.17 4.35
C LEU A 19 -6.76 14.91 3.75
N ALA A 20 -7.46 13.88 4.24
CA ALA A 20 -8.79 13.56 3.75
C ALA A 20 -9.84 14.64 4.11
N ALA A 21 -9.67 15.30 5.26
CA ALA A 21 -10.55 16.37 5.73
C ALA A 21 -10.24 17.74 5.09
N ASP A 22 -9.02 17.94 4.58
CA ASP A 22 -8.60 19.19 3.95
C ASP A 22 -9.36 19.41 2.63
N PRO A 23 -10.16 20.49 2.49
CA PRO A 23 -10.92 20.75 1.26
C PRO A 23 -10.03 21.06 0.05
N GLU A 24 -8.81 21.56 0.25
CA GLU A 24 -7.87 21.89 -0.84
C GLU A 24 -7.20 20.64 -1.42
N VAL A 25 -7.24 19.52 -0.69
CA VAL A 25 -6.73 18.23 -1.16
C VAL A 25 -7.81 17.57 -2.02
N ALA A 26 -7.56 17.47 -3.32
CA ALA A 26 -8.43 16.76 -4.25
C ALA A 26 -8.23 15.24 -4.21
N GLN A 27 -6.97 14.79 -4.07
CA GLN A 27 -6.59 13.38 -4.13
C GLN A 27 -5.41 13.07 -3.22
N ILE A 28 -5.30 11.81 -2.80
CA ILE A 28 -4.22 11.30 -1.95
C ILE A 28 -3.58 10.09 -2.63
N LEU A 29 -2.27 10.17 -2.81
CA LEU A 29 -1.40 9.05 -3.15
C LEU A 29 -0.69 8.55 -1.89
N VAL A 30 -0.72 7.25 -1.67
CA VAL A 30 0.02 6.61 -0.56
C VAL A 30 1.19 5.81 -1.11
N ALA A 31 2.40 6.15 -0.70
CA ALA A 31 3.61 5.40 -1.02
C ALA A 31 4.07 4.56 0.18
N THR A 32 4.30 3.27 -0.03
CA THR A 32 4.77 2.35 1.02
C THR A 32 5.95 1.52 0.54
N HIS A 33 6.82 1.11 1.45
CA HIS A 33 7.94 0.24 1.08
C HIS A 33 7.45 -1.14 0.64
N VAL A 34 6.55 -1.75 1.43
CA VAL A 34 5.95 -3.07 1.18
C VAL A 34 4.49 -2.94 0.70
N PRO A 35 3.97 -3.90 -0.09
CA PRO A 35 2.55 -3.98 -0.42
C PRO A 35 1.70 -4.05 0.84
N ILE A 36 0.61 -3.28 0.88
CA ILE A 36 -0.30 -3.18 2.02
C ILE A 36 -1.65 -3.85 1.78
N PHE A 37 -1.88 -4.39 0.58
CA PHE A 37 -3.08 -5.15 0.23
C PHE A 37 -2.71 -6.62 0.03
N PRO A 38 -3.45 -7.57 0.65
CA PRO A 38 -3.17 -8.99 0.49
C PRO A 38 -3.24 -9.45 -0.98
N GLU A 39 -4.10 -8.83 -1.78
CA GLU A 39 -4.26 -9.07 -3.22
C GLU A 39 -2.96 -8.81 -4.02
N CYS A 40 -2.06 -7.98 -3.48
CA CYS A 40 -0.80 -7.61 -4.11
C CYS A 40 0.38 -8.52 -3.67
N VAL A 41 0.17 -9.41 -2.69
CA VAL A 41 1.20 -10.28 -2.14
C VAL A 41 1.01 -11.71 -2.65
N PRO A 42 1.98 -12.30 -3.37
CA PRO A 42 1.87 -13.68 -3.85
C PRO A 42 1.64 -14.70 -2.73
N GLU A 43 0.94 -15.78 -3.06
CA GLU A 43 0.82 -16.97 -2.21
C GLU A 43 1.75 -18.06 -2.72
N TYR A 44 2.72 -18.44 -1.89
CA TYR A 44 3.61 -19.58 -2.13
C TYR A 44 3.51 -20.54 -0.95
N PRO A 45 2.41 -21.29 -0.82
CA PRO A 45 2.16 -22.14 0.34
C PRO A 45 3.19 -23.27 0.51
N SER A 46 3.87 -23.67 -0.56
CA SER A 46 4.97 -24.64 -0.53
C SER A 46 6.33 -24.03 -0.15
N SER A 47 6.41 -22.72 0.06
CA SER A 47 7.66 -22.02 0.37
C SER A 47 7.61 -21.46 1.79
N GLU A 48 8.38 -22.06 2.69
CA GLU A 48 8.50 -21.62 4.08
C GLU A 48 9.03 -20.19 4.18
N ILE A 49 10.02 -19.83 3.35
CA ILE A 49 10.59 -18.48 3.35
C ILE A 49 9.57 -17.42 2.93
N TRP A 50 8.73 -17.70 1.94
CA TRP A 50 7.68 -16.78 1.51
C TRP A 50 6.51 -16.72 2.50
N SER A 51 6.18 -17.84 3.13
CA SER A 51 5.18 -17.88 4.21
C SER A 51 5.63 -17.04 5.41
N LEU A 52 6.90 -17.13 5.79
CA LEU A 52 7.51 -16.31 6.83
C LEU A 52 7.51 -14.83 6.42
N LEU A 53 8.04 -14.50 5.24
CA LEU A 53 8.08 -13.12 4.75
C LEU A 53 6.68 -12.49 4.72
N ARG A 54 5.66 -13.22 4.24
CA ARG A 54 4.27 -12.77 4.24
C ARG A 54 3.74 -12.47 5.64
N ALA A 55 4.06 -13.31 6.63
CA ALA A 55 3.69 -13.09 8.03
C ALA A 55 4.33 -11.81 8.61
N TYR A 56 5.57 -11.50 8.20
CA TYR A 56 6.29 -10.30 8.63
C TYR A 56 6.00 -9.06 7.78
N MET A 57 5.44 -9.22 6.57
CA MET A 57 5.02 -8.10 5.73
C MET A 57 3.86 -7.31 6.34
N GLY A 58 3.09 -7.92 7.26
CA GLY A 58 2.48 -7.34 8.48
C GLY A 58 1.64 -6.06 8.41
N ASN A 59 1.50 -5.45 7.24
CA ASN A 59 1.00 -4.09 7.09
C ASN A 59 -0.39 -4.03 6.45
N PHE A 60 -1.11 -5.15 6.45
CA PHE A 60 -2.48 -5.20 5.94
C PHE A 60 -3.44 -4.34 6.76
N THR A 61 -3.15 -4.11 8.05
CA THR A 61 -3.87 -3.09 8.83
C THR A 61 -3.74 -1.69 8.23
N ALA A 62 -2.58 -1.31 7.69
CA ALA A 62 -2.45 -0.05 6.96
C ALA A 62 -3.24 -0.08 5.64
N GLY A 63 -3.30 -1.23 4.96
CA GLY A 63 -4.17 -1.44 3.80
C GLY A 63 -5.63 -1.10 4.11
N GLU A 64 -6.17 -1.60 5.22
CA GLU A 64 -7.54 -1.31 5.63
C GLU A 64 -7.77 0.16 6.03
N ILE A 65 -6.79 0.79 6.68
CA ILE A 65 -6.83 2.24 6.95
C ILE A 65 -6.87 3.02 5.62
N VAL A 66 -6.03 2.65 4.66
CA VAL A 66 -5.97 3.30 3.34
C VAL A 66 -7.27 3.07 2.56
N ARG A 67 -7.78 1.83 2.55
CA ARG A 67 -9.06 1.44 1.93
C ARG A 67 -10.23 2.27 2.46
N SER A 68 -10.24 2.53 3.77
CA SER A 68 -11.30 3.26 4.47
C SER A 68 -11.12 4.78 4.49
N THR A 69 -10.05 5.31 3.90
CA THR A 69 -9.82 6.75 3.84
C THR A 69 -10.34 7.34 2.54
N ALA A 70 -11.15 8.41 2.65
CA ALA A 70 -11.62 9.16 1.49
C ALA A 70 -10.46 9.81 0.74
N LYS A 71 -10.69 10.13 -0.54
CA LYS A 71 -9.73 10.79 -1.44
C LYS A 71 -8.46 10.01 -1.76
N VAL A 72 -8.24 8.84 -1.16
CA VAL A 72 -7.18 7.93 -1.63
C VAL A 72 -7.57 7.39 -3.00
N THR A 73 -6.76 7.69 -4.00
CA THR A 73 -6.95 7.25 -5.39
C THR A 73 -5.82 6.33 -5.86
N HIS A 74 -4.64 6.43 -5.24
CA HIS A 74 -3.46 5.69 -5.68
C HIS A 74 -2.66 5.12 -4.50
N VAL A 75 -2.10 3.93 -4.70
CA VAL A 75 -1.09 3.33 -3.83
C VAL A 75 0.10 2.86 -4.66
N VAL A 76 1.30 3.24 -4.25
CA VAL A 76 2.54 2.73 -4.85
C VAL A 76 3.33 1.98 -3.79
N SER A 77 3.71 0.74 -4.07
CA SER A 77 4.62 -0.01 -3.19
C SER A 77 5.75 -0.71 -3.93
N GLY A 78 6.67 -1.33 -3.20
CA GLY A 78 7.81 -2.06 -3.79
C GLY A 78 8.17 -3.29 -2.97
N HIS A 79 9.46 -3.44 -2.64
CA HIS A 79 10.06 -4.47 -1.79
C HIS A 79 10.04 -5.91 -2.31
N ILE A 80 8.99 -6.37 -3.01
CA ILE A 80 8.90 -7.77 -3.44
C ILE A 80 9.55 -8.04 -4.81
N HIS A 81 10.24 -7.05 -5.39
CA HIS A 81 10.94 -7.12 -6.69
C HIS A 81 10.04 -7.52 -7.89
N ARG A 82 8.73 -7.61 -7.68
CA ARG A 82 7.71 -8.00 -8.66
C ARG A 82 6.87 -6.80 -9.03
N ARG A 83 6.70 -6.56 -10.33
CA ARG A 83 5.77 -5.55 -10.84
C ARG A 83 4.33 -6.06 -10.80
N GLY A 84 3.39 -5.14 -10.70
CA GLY A 84 1.99 -5.43 -10.97
C GLY A 84 1.11 -4.19 -10.80
N ARG A 85 -0.12 -4.30 -11.26
CA ARG A 85 -1.16 -3.27 -11.16
C ARG A 85 -2.47 -3.93 -10.74
N TRP A 86 -3.15 -3.33 -9.79
CA TRP A 86 -4.41 -3.80 -9.25
C TRP A 86 -5.38 -2.65 -9.07
N THR A 87 -6.67 -2.95 -9.15
CA THR A 87 -7.73 -2.03 -8.77
C THR A 87 -8.36 -2.54 -7.48
N ILE A 88 -8.23 -1.77 -6.40
CA ILE A 88 -8.75 -2.13 -5.09
C ILE A 88 -9.97 -1.26 -4.78
N ALA A 89 -11.06 -1.84 -4.29
CA ALA A 89 -12.23 -1.06 -3.86
C ALA A 89 -11.88 -0.23 -2.63
N GLY A 90 -11.97 1.11 -2.73
CA GLY A 90 -11.79 2.06 -1.65
C GLY A 90 -13.08 2.80 -1.27
N LYS A 91 -13.04 3.58 -0.19
CA LYS A 91 -14.20 4.28 0.38
C LYS A 91 -14.89 5.25 -0.59
N SER A 92 -14.13 5.94 -1.42
CA SER A 92 -14.63 6.98 -2.33
C SER A 92 -14.59 6.57 -3.80
N GLY A 93 -14.26 5.31 -4.08
CA GLY A 93 -14.03 4.82 -5.43
C GLY A 93 -12.88 3.81 -5.50
N PRO A 94 -12.57 3.30 -6.69
CA PRO A 94 -11.45 2.41 -6.90
C PRO A 94 -10.11 3.12 -6.61
N ILE A 95 -9.17 2.37 -6.05
CA ILE A 95 -7.79 2.75 -5.79
C ILE A 95 -6.90 2.02 -6.81
N ASP A 96 -6.11 2.76 -7.60
CA ASP A 96 -5.08 2.20 -8.48
C ASP A 96 -3.83 1.86 -7.65
N VAL A 97 -3.49 0.57 -7.59
CA VAL A 97 -2.35 0.08 -6.82
C VAL A 97 -1.28 -0.41 -7.78
N GLN A 98 -0.08 0.13 -7.65
CA GLN A 98 1.06 -0.22 -8.50
C GLN A 98 2.26 -0.69 -7.66
N LEU A 99 2.86 -1.80 -8.06
CA LEU A 99 4.10 -2.29 -7.47
C LEU A 99 5.27 -2.02 -8.40
N VAL A 100 6.28 -1.32 -7.89
CA VAL A 100 7.56 -1.12 -8.55
C VAL A 100 8.38 -2.40 -8.41
N GLY A 101 8.64 -3.06 -9.54
CA GLY A 101 9.50 -4.24 -9.61
C GLY A 101 10.96 -3.89 -9.91
N SER A 102 11.80 -4.92 -9.93
CA SER A 102 13.21 -4.79 -10.39
C SER A 102 13.58 -5.82 -11.47
N GLN A 103 12.56 -6.47 -12.06
CA GLN A 103 12.73 -7.44 -13.14
C GLN A 103 13.54 -6.83 -14.29
N ALA A 104 14.43 -7.63 -14.89
CA ALA A 104 15.22 -7.20 -16.03
C ALA A 104 14.29 -6.73 -17.18
N GLY A 105 14.58 -5.56 -17.73
CA GLY A 105 13.77 -4.93 -18.79
C GLY A 105 12.48 -4.24 -18.32
N ALA A 106 12.17 -4.22 -17.01
CA ALA A 106 11.01 -3.50 -16.49
C ALA A 106 11.35 -2.05 -16.07
N PRO A 107 10.39 -1.11 -16.18
CA PRO A 107 10.54 0.24 -15.63
C PRO A 107 10.84 0.18 -14.12
N ARG A 108 11.89 0.90 -13.70
CA ARG A 108 12.27 1.06 -12.28
C ARG A 108 11.65 2.30 -11.65
N ALA A 109 10.86 3.04 -12.42
CA ALA A 109 10.11 4.21 -12.03
C ALA A 109 8.69 4.09 -12.59
N LEU A 110 7.74 4.70 -11.92
CA LEU A 110 6.35 4.84 -12.38
C LEU A 110 6.08 6.30 -12.67
N THR A 111 5.41 6.57 -13.78
CA THR A 111 4.81 7.87 -14.06
C THR A 111 3.32 7.74 -13.80
N LEU A 112 2.77 8.68 -13.04
CA LEU A 112 1.36 8.73 -12.69
C LEU A 112 0.79 10.04 -13.19
N ASP A 113 -0.28 9.95 -13.96
CA ASP A 113 -1.10 11.10 -14.34
C ASP A 113 -2.23 11.20 -13.31
N LEU A 114 -2.19 12.25 -12.48
CA LEU A 114 -3.07 12.46 -11.32
C LEU A 114 -4.07 13.60 -11.54
#